data_AF-A0A957W2Q9-F1
#
_entry.id   AF-A0A957W2Q9-F1
#
_cell.length_a   1.000
_cell.length_b   1.000
_cell.length_c   1.000
_cell.angle_alpha   90.00
_cell.angle_beta   90.00
_cell.angle_gamma   90.00
#
_symmetry.space_group_name_H-M   'P 1'
#
loop_
_entity.id
_entity.type
_entity.pdbx_description
1 polymer ?
#
loop_
_entity_poly.entity_id
_entity_poly.type
_entity_poly.pdbx_seq_one_letter_code
_entity_poly.pdbx_strand_id
1 'polypeptide(L)' 'DEWDIGPVQFYRRPLTSMSYDLEAAGFVIERLLEPQPKPEHWQVNPEQAALFNVHPWFLVIRAKKEG' A
#
# COMPACT_ATOMS: atom_id res chain seq x y z
N ASP A 1 -1.83 -11.45 11.04
CA ASP A 1 -0.45 -11.62 10.56
C ASP A 1 0.50 -11.24 11.68
N GLU A 2 1.44 -12.13 11.98
CA GLU A 2 2.47 -11.90 12.99
C GLU A 2 3.53 -11.00 12.37
N TRP A 3 3.74 -9.84 12.98
CA TRP A 3 4.79 -8.91 12.61
C TRP A 3 5.89 -8.99 13.67
N ASP A 4 7.10 -8.55 13.36
CA ASP A 4 8.24 -8.51 14.31
C ASP A 4 7.97 -7.63 15.55
N ILE A 5 6.83 -6.92 15.58
CA ILE A 5 6.33 -6.09 16.68
C ILE A 5 5.21 -6.74 17.50
N GLY A 6 4.90 -8.01 17.24
CA GLY A 6 3.79 -8.74 17.86
C GLY A 6 2.48 -8.68 17.05
N PRO A 7 1.35 -9.09 17.65
CA PRO A 7 0.08 -9.18 16.94
C PRO A 7 -0.47 -7.78 16.60
N VAL A 8 -0.69 -7.54 15.31
CA VAL A 8 -1.29 -6.31 14.80
C VAL A 8 -2.71 -6.61 14.29
N GLN A 9 -3.65 -5.73 14.62
CA GLN A 9 -5.02 -5.76 14.10
C GLN A 9 -5.14 -4.77 12.94
N PHE A 10 -5.68 -5.20 11.81
CA PHE A 10 -5.87 -4.35 10.63
C PHE A 10 -7.18 -4.68 9.90
N TYR A 11 -7.71 -3.69 9.18
CA TYR A 11 -8.89 -3.87 8.34
C TYR A 11 -8.47 -4.16 6.91
N ARG A 12 -9.00 -5.25 6.34
CA ARG A 12 -8.88 -5.50 4.90
C ARG A 12 -9.98 -4.77 4.16
N ARG A 13 -9.59 -3.98 3.15
CA ARG A 13 -10.51 -3.29 2.24
C ARG A 13 -10.13 -3.60 0.79
N PRO A 14 -11.09 -3.97 -0.08
CA PRO A 14 -10.83 -4.10 -1.51
C PRO A 14 -10.46 -2.75 -2.13
N LEU A 15 -9.62 -2.76 -3.16
CA LEU A 15 -9.27 -1.55 -3.90
C LEU A 15 -10.51 -0.80 -4.40
N THR A 16 -11.51 -1.53 -4.91
CA THR A 16 -12.79 -0.95 -5.35
C THR A 16 -13.50 -0.15 -4.26
N SER A 17 -13.50 -0.64 -3.01
CA SER A 17 -14.11 0.09 -1.89
C SER A 17 -13.33 1.36 -1.58
N MET A 18 -12.00 1.26 -1.50
CA MET A 18 -11.16 2.42 -1.20
C MET A 18 -11.26 3.51 -2.29
N SER A 19 -11.31 3.11 -3.57
CA SER A 19 -11.47 4.05 -4.68
C SER A 19 -12.85 4.70 -4.70
N TYR A 20 -13.91 3.92 -4.44
CA TYR A 20 -15.27 4.44 -4.32
C TYR A 20 -15.40 5.42 -3.15
N ASP A 21 -14.82 5.10 -1.99
CA ASP A 21 -14.89 5.97 -0.82
C ASP A 21 -14.20 7.32 -1.06
N LEU A 22 -13.12 7.34 -1.84
CA LEU A 22 -12.45 8.58 -2.26
C LEU A 22 -13.31 9.40 -3.22
N GLU A 23 -13.90 8.75 -4.24
CA GLU A 23 -14.82 9.38 -5.18
C GLU A 23 -16.03 9.99 -4.44
N ALA A 24 -16.71 9.21 -3.60
CA ALA A 24 -17.86 9.64 -2.84
C ALA A 24 -17.55 10.80 -1.88
N ALA A 25 -16.29 10.89 -1.42
CA ALA A 25 -15.79 12.01 -0.64
C ALA A 25 -15.40 13.25 -1.49
N GLY A 26 -15.61 13.22 -2.80
CA GLY A 26 -15.29 14.30 -3.73
C GLY A 26 -13.80 14.42 -4.04
N PHE A 27 -13.07 13.31 -4.05
CA PHE A 27 -11.67 13.28 -4.46
C PHE A 27 -11.50 12.56 -5.79
N VAL A 28 -10.65 13.12 -6.63
CA VAL A 28 -10.13 12.48 -7.84
C VAL A 28 -8.79 11.83 -7.53
N ILE A 29 -8.63 10.55 -7.87
CA ILE A 29 -7.36 9.84 -7.75
C ILE A 29 -6.43 10.30 -8.88
N GLU A 30 -5.35 10.99 -8.54
CA GLU A 30 -4.35 11.46 -9.51
C GLU A 30 -3.25 10.43 -9.77
N ARG A 31 -2.96 9.57 -8.79
CA ARG A 31 -1.93 8.55 -8.90
C ARG A 31 -2.14 7.43 -7.88
N LEU A 32 -1.97 6.20 -8.32
CA LEU A 32 -1.90 5.00 -7.49
C LEU A 32 -0.51 4.38 -7.68
N LEU A 33 0.15 4.04 -6.59
CA LEU A 33 1.43 3.35 -6.60
C LEU A 33 1.41 2.12 -5.70
N GLU A 34 2.00 1.05 -6.21
CA GLU A 34 2.36 -0.15 -5.46
C GLU A 34 3.89 -0.18 -5.34
N PRO A 35 4.46 0.39 -4.25
CA PRO A 35 5.89 0.51 -4.10
C PRO A 35 6.58 -0.85 -4.12
N GLN A 36 7.66 -0.93 -4.90
CA GLN A 36 8.56 -2.09 -4.89
C GLN A 36 9.78 -1.80 -4.00
N PRO A 37 10.41 -2.83 -3.42
CA PRO A 37 11.65 -2.67 -2.69
C PRO A 37 12.71 -1.98 -3.56
N LYS A 38 13.39 -0.98 -2.99
CA LYS A 38 14.52 -0.37 -3.68
C LYS A 38 15.71 -1.34 -3.73
N PRO A 39 16.64 -1.18 -4.68
CA PRO A 39 17.84 -2.02 -4.75
C PRO A 39 18.61 -2.11 -3.42
N GLU A 40 18.67 -1.04 -2.64
CA GLU A 40 19.38 -1.00 -1.37
C GLU A 40 18.73 -1.91 -0.30
N HIS A 41 17.42 -2.15 -0.37
CA HIS A 41 16.74 -3.06 0.56
C HIS A 41 17.22 -4.51 0.39
N TRP A 42 17.59 -4.92 -0.83
CA TRP A 42 18.13 -6.25 -1.09
C TRP A 42 19.50 -6.48 -0.43
N GLN A 43 20.25 -5.41 -0.16
CA GLN A 43 21.54 -5.49 0.51
C GLN A 43 21.40 -5.55 2.04
N VAL A 44 20.35 -4.91 2.59
CA VAL A 44 20.13 -4.82 4.04
C VAL A 44 19.32 -6.01 4.56
N ASN A 45 18.25 -6.40 3.86
CA ASN A 45 17.40 -7.52 4.23
C ASN A 45 16.80 -8.20 2.98
N PRO A 46 17.55 -9.14 2.36
CA PRO A 46 17.14 -9.79 1.12
C PRO A 46 15.88 -10.66 1.28
N GLU A 47 15.68 -11.27 2.45
CA GLU A 47 14.50 -12.11 2.70
C GLU A 47 13.22 -11.28 2.73
N GLN A 48 13.24 -10.15 3.45
CA GLN A 48 12.11 -9.21 3.47
C GLN A 48 11.89 -8.56 2.09
N ALA A 49 12.97 -8.20 1.39
CA ALA A 49 12.87 -7.68 0.03
C ALA A 49 12.23 -8.69 -0.93
N ALA A 50 12.57 -9.99 -0.82
CA ALA A 50 11.94 -11.04 -1.59
C ALA A 50 10.44 -11.13 -1.32
N LEU A 51 10.01 -11.10 -0.05
CA LEU A 51 8.59 -11.10 0.33
C LEU A 51 7.81 -9.91 -0.26
N PHE A 52 8.40 -8.72 -0.22
CA PHE A 52 7.82 -7.50 -0.74
C PHE A 52 7.75 -7.44 -2.27
N ASN A 53 8.51 -8.30 -2.97
CA ASN A 53 8.58 -8.33 -4.42
C ASN A 53 7.56 -9.29 -5.07
N VAL A 54 6.87 -10.14 -4.30
CA VAL A 54 5.89 -11.11 -4.84
C VAL A 54 4.47 -10.54 -4.91
N HIS A 55 4.08 -9.73 -3.93
CA HIS A 55 2.77 -9.10 -3.86
C HIS A 55 2.93 -7.63 -3.47
N PRO A 56 2.03 -6.72 -3.86
CA PRO A 56 2.07 -5.35 -3.38
C PRO A 56 1.70 -5.28 -1.89
N TRP A 57 2.68 -4.95 -1.04
CA TRP A 57 2.46 -4.80 0.41
C TRP A 57 1.87 -3.44 0.78
N PHE A 58 2.12 -2.44 -0.05
CA PHE A 58 1.68 -1.07 0.18
C PHE A 58 0.93 -0.55 -1.03
N LEU A 59 -0.11 0.24 -0.73
CA LEU A 59 -0.85 1.01 -1.70
C LEU A 59 -0.72 2.49 -1.31
N VAL A 60 -0.14 3.30 -2.18
CA VAL A 60 0.01 4.75 -1.99
C VAL A 60 -0.89 5.46 -2.99
N ILE A 61 -1.82 6.26 -2.48
CA ILE A 61 -2.79 6.98 -3.29
C ILE A 61 -2.54 8.48 -3.13
N ARG A 62 -2.31 9.17 -4.25
CA ARG A 62 -2.39 10.63 -4.33
C ARG A 62 -3.75 10.99 -4.89
N ALA A 63 -4.52 11.72 -4.10
CA ALA A 63 -5.85 12.19 -4.48
C ALA A 63 -5.96 13.70 -4.27
N LYS A 64 -6.76 14.35 -5.11
CA LYS A 64 -7.01 15.79 -5.07
C LYS A 64 -8.51 16.03 -4.86
N LYS A 65 -8.85 16.93 -3.94
CA LYS A 65 -10.24 17.35 -3.72
C LYS A 65 -10.71 18.09 -4.97
N GLU A 66 -11.80 17.61 -5.56
CA GLU A 66 -12.51 18.36 -6.59
C GLU A 66 -13.37 19.41 -5.89
N GLY A 67 -13.19 20.68 -6.30
CA GLY A 67 -13.80 21.84 -5.65
C GLY A 67 -15.25 22.07 -6.05
#